data_AF-A0A7Y0FHC4-F1
#
_entry.id   AF-A0A7Y0FHC4-F1
#
_cell.length_a   1.000
_cell.length_b   1.000
_cell.length_c   1.000
_cell.angle_alpha   90.00
_cell.angle_beta   90.00
_cell.angle_gamma   90.00
#
_symmetry.space_group_name_H-M   'P 1'
#
loop_
_entity.id
_entity.type
_entity.pdbx_description
1 polymer ?
#
loop_
_entity_poly.entity_id
_entity_poly.type
_entity_poly.pdbx_seq_one_letter_code
_entity_poly.pdbx_strand_id
1 'polypeptide(L)' 'MFKVTIHELGHTQGLKHCPEKKCFMRSAEGKNPTDEETDFCEKCKQILINKNWKFS' A
#
# COMPACT_ATOMS: atom_id res chain seq x y z
N MET A 1 6.91 -9.85 6.64
CA MET A 1 6.33 -10.75 5.61
C MET A 1 4.98 -10.26 5.11
N PHE A 2 3.96 -10.07 5.98
CA PHE A 2 2.61 -9.63 5.57
C PHE A 2 2.57 -8.33 4.76
N LYS A 3 3.47 -7.37 5.03
CA LYS A 3 3.53 -6.09 4.31
C LYS A 3 3.79 -6.23 2.82
N VAL A 4 4.70 -7.13 2.43
CA VAL A 4 5.00 -7.40 1.01
C VAL A 4 3.78 -8.03 0.35
N THR A 5 3.10 -8.97 1.01
CA THR A 5 1.85 -9.54 0.49
C THR A 5 0.76 -8.48 0.30
N ILE A 6 0.61 -7.55 1.26
CA ILE A 6 -0.35 -6.44 1.15
C ILE A 6 0.04 -5.48 0.02
N HIS A 7 1.34 -5.20 -0.16
CA HIS A 7 1.87 -4.38 -1.25
C HIS A 7 1.55 -4.97 -2.63
N GLU A 8 1.89 -6.25 -2.84
CA GLU A 8 1.61 -6.94 -4.11
C GLU A 8 0.12 -7.09 -4.34
N LEU A 9 -0.67 -7.34 -3.30
CA LEU A 9 -2.13 -7.33 -3.39
C LEU A 9 -2.62 -5.95 -3.85
N GLY A 10 -2.07 -4.86 -3.31
CA GLY A 10 -2.36 -3.51 -3.78
C GLY A 10 -2.09 -3.31 -5.28
N HIS A 11 -1.02 -3.89 -5.82
CA HIS A 11 -0.76 -3.88 -7.26
C HIS A 11 -1.82 -4.65 -8.07
N THR A 12 -2.30 -5.80 -7.58
CA THR A 12 -3.42 -6.51 -8.24
C THR A 12 -4.71 -5.68 -8.25
N GLN A 13 -4.88 -4.79 -7.27
CA GLN A 13 -5.98 -3.83 -7.21
C GLN A 13 -5.69 -2.55 -8.02
N GLY A 14 -4.56 -2.44 -8.74
CA GLY A 14 -4.23 -1.30 -9.59
C GLY A 14 -3.61 -0.10 -8.87
N LEU A 15 -3.17 -0.27 -7.62
CA LEU A 15 -2.36 0.74 -6.95
C LEU A 15 -0.95 0.77 -7.56
N LYS A 16 -0.44 1.98 -7.80
CA LYS A 16 0.98 2.21 -8.11
C LYS A 16 1.76 2.44 -6.82
N HIS A 17 3.09 2.44 -6.91
CA HIS A 17 3.93 2.86 -5.80
C HIS A 17 3.51 4.25 -5.27
N CYS A 18 3.52 4.39 -3.96
CA CYS A 18 3.13 5.59 -3.26
C CYS A 18 4.37 6.25 -2.63
N PRO A 19 4.54 7.58 -2.72
CA PRO A 19 5.63 8.26 -2.03
C PRO A 19 5.40 8.42 -0.51
N GLU A 20 4.20 8.11 -0.02
CA GLU A 20 3.86 8.23 1.41
C GLU A 20 4.61 7.19 2.24
N LYS A 21 5.38 7.65 3.24
CA LYS A 21 6.32 6.81 3.99
C LYS A 21 5.62 5.72 4.81
N LYS A 22 4.41 6.00 5.26
CA LYS A 22 3.62 5.06 6.08
C LYS A 22 2.65 4.20 5.27
N CYS A 23 2.62 4.37 3.95
CA CYS A 23 1.71 3.63 3.07
C CYS A 23 2.25 2.24 2.76
N PHE A 24 1.41 1.21 2.79
CA PHE A 24 1.80 -0.13 2.32
C PHE A 24 2.30 -0.17 0.88
N MET A 25 1.89 0.79 0.04
CA MET A 25 2.38 0.92 -1.34
C MET A 25 3.70 1.66 -1.47
N ARG A 26 4.40 1.99 -0.38
CA ARG A 26 5.71 2.63 -0.46
C ARG A 26 6.70 1.75 -1.21
N SER A 27 7.43 2.34 -2.14
CA SER A 27 8.56 1.66 -2.78
C SER A 27 9.69 1.46 -1.78
N ALA A 28 10.28 0.28 -1.75
CA ALA A 28 11.43 -0.01 -0.90
C ALA A 28 12.74 0.59 -1.45
N GLU A 29 12.73 1.21 -2.65
CA GLU A 29 13.92 1.82 -3.30
C GLU A 29 15.16 0.89 -3.36
N GLY A 30 14.95 -0.42 -3.45
CA GLY A 30 16.04 -1.42 -3.40
C GLY A 30 16.68 -1.60 -2.02
N LYS A 31 16.09 -1.03 -0.97
CA LYS A 31 16.48 -1.20 0.44
C LYS A 31 15.52 -2.14 1.14
N ASN A 32 15.89 -2.57 2.35
CA ASN A 32 14.98 -3.30 3.21
C ASN A 32 13.82 -2.40 3.66
N PRO A 33 12.57 -2.90 3.67
CA PRO A 33 11.44 -2.18 4.26
C PRO A 33 11.78 -1.76 5.69
N THR A 34 11.58 -0.48 6.01
CA THR A 34 11.94 0.11 7.32
C THR A 34 10.91 -0.19 8.41
N ASP A 35 9.92 -1.04 8.11
CA ASP A 35 8.76 -1.34 8.93
C ASP A 35 7.87 -0.13 9.30
N GLU A 36 8.10 1.04 8.70
CA GLU A 36 7.33 2.27 8.91
C GLU A 36 5.91 2.22 8.29
N GLU A 37 5.65 1.28 7.37
CA GLU A 37 4.36 1.12 6.71
C GLU A 37 3.34 0.46 7.65
N THR A 38 2.27 1.18 7.95
CA THR A 38 1.25 0.75 8.92
C THR A 38 -0.15 0.61 8.32
N ASP A 39 -0.44 1.30 7.22
CA ASP A 39 -1.76 1.27 6.56
C ASP A 39 -1.65 1.73 5.09
N PHE A 40 -2.74 1.70 4.31
CA PHE A 40 -2.85 2.47 3.07
C PHE A 40 -3.07 3.95 3.38
N CYS A 41 -2.39 4.85 2.65
CA CYS A 41 -2.69 6.28 2.76
C CYS A 41 -4.07 6.61 2.15
N GLU A 42 -4.59 7.80 2.45
CA GLU A 42 -5.91 8.22 2.00
C GLU A 42 -6.09 8.09 0.47
N LYS A 43 -5.08 8.48 -0.31
CA LYS A 43 -5.11 8.35 -1.78
C LYS A 43 -5.26 6.91 -2.25
N CYS A 44 -4.53 5.98 -1.63
CA CYS A 44 -4.63 4.56 -1.94
C CYS A 44 -5.96 3.96 -1.48
N LYS A 45 -6.46 4.37 -0.30
CA LYS A 45 -7.77 3.96 0.21
C LYS A 45 -8.89 4.39 -0.75
N GLN A 46 -8.88 5.61 -1.26
CA GLN A 46 -9.88 6.08 -2.22
C GLN A 46 -9.93 5.22 -3.50
N ILE A 47 -8.77 4.81 -4.04
CA ILE A 47 -8.72 3.91 -5.19
C ILE A 47 -9.29 2.53 -4.85
N LEU A 48 -8.99 2.01 -3.66
CA LEU A 48 -9.50 0.72 -3.19
C LEU A 48 -11.01 0.78 -2.91
N ILE A 49 -11.52 1.86 -2.32
CA ILE A 49 -12.96 2.09 -2.10
C ILE A 49 -13.70 2.10 -3.44
N ASN A 50 -13.14 2.75 -4.48
CA ASN A 50 -13.69 2.71 -5.84
C ASN A 50 -13.69 1.29 -6.45
N LYS A 51 -12.94 0.36 -5.87
CA LYS A 51 -12.91 -1.07 -6.20
C LYS A 51 -13.72 -1.92 -5.22
N ASN A 52 -14.65 -1.31 -4.48
CA ASN A 52 -15.53 -1.94 -3.49
C ASN A 52 -14.83 -2.50 -2.25
N TRP A 53 -13.62 -2.05 -1.93
CA TRP A 53 -13.00 -2.37 -0.65
C TRP A 53 -13.69 -1.61 0.47
N LYS A 54 -13.87 -2.30 1.61
CA LYS A 54 -14.39 -1.71 2.84
C LYS A 54 -13.25 -1.64 3.85
N PHE A 55 -13.04 -0.45 4.40
CA PHE A 55 -12.15 -0.23 5.52
C PHE A 55 -13.01 -0.13 6.77
N SER A 56 -12.65 -0.90 7.81
CA SER A 56 -13.30 -0.88 9.12
C SER A 56 -12.64 0.11 10.06
#